data_AF-A0AAE1P664-F1
#
_entry.id   AF-A0AAE1P664-F1
#
_cell.length_a   1.000
_cell.length_b   1.000
_cell.length_c   1.000
_cell.angle_alpha   90.00
_cell.angle_beta   90.00
_cell.angle_gamma   90.00
#
_symmetry.space_group_name_H-M   'P 1'
#
loop_
_entity.id
_entity.type
_entity.pdbx_description
1 polymer ?
#
loop_
_entity_poly.entity_id
_entity_poly.type
_entity_poly.pdbx_seq_one_letter_code
_entity_poly.pdbx_strand_id
1 'polypeptide(L)'
;MGQKCQRAVVWAAKLGARYWNEAWEHVLSPTRCLLEEMVQTARKEAPKDLPQLATTPVTAILVLLQMWQKVQGALTSLSYTLRLQLSVSWSVEWWMRLWWQCVVGVWWGWWWCMVGVWWVWWWCVMGVWWVCQWVYMVVGSPEMILVVEAMVEAYWVLRALVSLPRLVLTEVFKAWGAAPLTGWVGRRGSSVQRQKGVAVAWSDPVPLSTARGVKGATGATLSEVLLTASTGAIRDYLRVTGLTVPEQVRCSLSVYSPRRECNATSALRQLRLSMETIRRYPERYLASMWLLTHVAYILPRPLLGPACRALAATCPVLLSNLAGPHQPEVLWGHEILDVLYWRPPHDGAVLSVCVTSYRGSAVLGVAGDVRIAPGATTLPQAFITHLNELAVETGVRL
;
A
#
# COMPACT_ATOMS: atom_id res chain seq x y z
N MET A 1 -52.63 -15.11 26.41
CA MET A 1 -52.88 -16.50 25.97
C MET A 1 -52.05 -17.59 26.69
N GLY A 2 -50.94 -17.26 27.36
CA GLY A 2 -50.02 -18.28 27.93
C GLY A 2 -50.48 -19.06 29.17
N GLN A 3 -51.19 -18.43 30.12
CA GLN A 3 -51.55 -19.09 31.40
C GLN A 3 -52.60 -20.20 31.29
N LYS A 4 -53.49 -20.15 30.29
CA LYS A 4 -54.49 -21.21 30.05
C LYS A 4 -53.88 -22.44 29.37
N CYS A 5 -52.90 -22.27 28.49
CA CYS A 5 -52.18 -23.38 27.85
C CYS A 5 -51.28 -24.15 28.85
N GLN A 6 -50.57 -23.46 29.73
CA GLN A 6 -49.72 -24.13 30.73
C GLN A 6 -50.51 -25.00 31.71
N ARG A 7 -51.69 -24.56 32.15
CA ARG A 7 -52.56 -25.37 33.03
C ARG A 7 -53.12 -26.60 32.33
N ALA A 8 -53.42 -26.50 31.04
CA ALA A 8 -53.90 -27.64 30.23
C ALA A 8 -52.80 -28.71 30.04
N VAL A 9 -51.55 -28.31 29.80
CA VAL A 9 -50.43 -29.25 29.62
C VAL A 9 -50.08 -29.97 30.92
N VAL A 10 -50.06 -29.26 32.06
CA VAL A 10 -49.77 -29.88 33.37
C VAL A 10 -50.89 -30.83 33.81
N TRP A 11 -52.15 -30.51 33.49
CA TRP A 11 -53.28 -31.40 33.76
C TRP A 11 -53.25 -32.66 32.90
N ALA A 12 -52.96 -32.53 31.60
CA ALA A 12 -52.81 -33.67 30.68
C ALA A 12 -51.65 -34.60 31.07
N ALA A 13 -50.51 -34.04 31.51
CA ALA A 13 -49.36 -34.82 31.96
C ALA A 13 -49.65 -35.65 33.22
N LYS A 14 -50.40 -35.08 34.19
CA LYS A 14 -50.80 -35.81 35.41
C LYS A 14 -51.80 -36.93 35.14
N LEU A 15 -52.72 -36.75 34.17
CA LEU A 15 -53.65 -37.80 33.76
C LEU A 15 -52.93 -38.95 33.05
N GLY A 16 -52.00 -38.62 32.13
CA GLY A 16 -51.21 -39.62 31.41
C GLY A 16 -50.34 -40.49 32.33
N ALA A 17 -49.74 -39.89 33.36
CA ALA A 17 -48.93 -40.63 34.33
C ALA A 17 -49.74 -41.63 35.18
N ARG A 18 -50.99 -41.30 35.56
CA ARG A 18 -51.87 -42.22 36.29
C ARG A 18 -52.32 -43.40 35.42
N TYR A 19 -52.69 -43.11 34.18
CA TYR A 19 -53.08 -44.14 33.21
C TYR A 19 -51.93 -45.13 32.91
N TRP A 20 -50.70 -44.63 32.78
CA TRP A 20 -49.54 -45.48 32.46
C TRP A 20 -49.18 -46.45 33.59
N ASN A 21 -49.34 -46.03 34.85
CA ASN A 21 -49.09 -46.92 35.99
C ASN A 21 -50.14 -48.05 36.11
N GLU A 22 -51.42 -47.76 35.85
CA GLU A 22 -52.48 -48.79 35.84
C GLU A 22 -52.34 -49.76 34.66
N ALA A 23 -51.93 -49.27 33.49
CA ALA A 23 -51.69 -50.11 32.31
C ALA A 23 -50.48 -51.06 32.48
N TRP A 24 -49.44 -50.63 33.20
CA TRP A 24 -48.24 -51.45 33.45
C TRP A 24 -48.55 -52.70 34.29
N GLU A 25 -49.36 -52.55 35.35
CA GLU A 25 -49.72 -53.67 36.22
C GLU A 25 -50.65 -54.69 35.55
N HIS A 26 -51.65 -54.22 34.79
CA HIS A 26 -52.69 -55.10 34.23
C HIS A 26 -52.37 -55.72 32.85
N VAL A 27 -51.48 -55.13 32.04
CA VAL A 27 -51.26 -55.57 30.64
C VAL A 27 -49.85 -56.07 30.37
N LEU A 28 -48.82 -55.46 30.96
CA LEU A 28 -47.42 -55.76 30.62
C LEU A 28 -46.81 -56.87 31.46
N SER A 29 -47.29 -57.09 32.69
CA SER A 29 -46.82 -58.20 33.53
C SER A 29 -47.23 -59.60 33.02
N PRO A 30 -48.47 -59.85 32.53
CA PRO A 30 -48.88 -61.18 32.06
C PRO A 30 -48.28 -61.53 30.70
N THR A 31 -48.09 -60.53 29.83
CA THR A 31 -47.53 -60.71 28.48
C THR A 31 -46.05 -61.07 28.50
N ARG A 32 -45.29 -60.55 29.49
CA ARG A 32 -43.89 -60.95 29.70
C ARG A 32 -43.77 -62.42 30.11
N CYS A 33 -44.65 -62.91 30.98
CA CYS A 33 -44.64 -64.30 31.45
C CYS A 33 -44.88 -65.30 30.29
N LEU A 34 -45.86 -64.99 29.43
CA LEU A 34 -46.16 -65.76 28.21
C LEU A 34 -44.98 -65.80 27.22
N LEU A 35 -44.27 -64.68 27.07
CA LEU A 35 -43.12 -64.58 26.17
C LEU A 35 -41.92 -65.39 26.67
N GLU A 36 -41.68 -65.39 27.98
CA GLU A 36 -40.64 -66.20 28.61
C GLU A 36 -40.94 -67.71 28.45
N GLU A 37 -42.21 -68.13 28.53
CA GLU A 37 -42.64 -69.52 28.31
C GLU A 37 -42.50 -69.96 26.84
N MET A 38 -42.84 -69.09 25.88
CA MET A 38 -42.66 -69.32 24.44
C MET A 38 -41.18 -69.44 24.04
N VAL A 39 -40.30 -68.62 24.63
CA VAL A 39 -38.85 -68.70 24.37
C VAL A 39 -38.27 -70.01 24.90
N GLN A 40 -38.74 -70.50 26.05
CA GLN A 40 -38.27 -71.78 26.60
C GLN A 40 -38.73 -73.00 25.80
N THR A 41 -39.95 -73.00 25.27
CA THR A 41 -40.45 -74.08 24.39
C THR A 41 -39.70 -74.11 23.06
N ALA A 42 -39.48 -72.94 22.44
CA ALA A 42 -38.69 -72.85 21.20
C ALA A 42 -37.24 -73.34 21.37
N ARG A 43 -36.64 -73.18 22.56
CA ARG A 43 -35.26 -73.62 22.84
C ARG A 43 -35.13 -75.14 23.03
N LYS A 44 -36.19 -75.84 23.47
CA LYS A 44 -36.19 -77.29 23.69
C LYS A 44 -36.39 -78.10 22.41
N GLU A 45 -37.11 -77.55 21.43
CA GLU A 45 -37.47 -78.25 20.18
C GLU A 45 -36.52 -77.97 19.01
N ALA A 46 -35.46 -77.18 19.20
CA ALA A 46 -34.46 -76.93 18.16
C ALA A 46 -33.60 -78.20 17.92
N PRO A 47 -33.58 -78.77 16.69
CA PRO A 47 -32.83 -79.99 16.39
C PRO A 47 -31.31 -79.73 16.46
N LYS A 48 -30.56 -80.62 17.13
CA LYS A 48 -29.13 -80.43 17.46
C LYS A 48 -28.15 -80.73 16.32
N ASP A 49 -28.58 -81.40 15.24
CA ASP A 49 -27.69 -81.88 14.16
C ASP A 49 -27.84 -81.08 12.86
N LEU A 50 -27.83 -79.75 12.96
CA LEU A 50 -28.01 -78.83 11.82
C LEU A 50 -26.89 -78.73 10.75
N PRO A 51 -25.64 -79.24 10.87
CA PRO A 51 -24.64 -78.99 9.83
C PRO A 51 -24.63 -79.99 8.66
N GLN A 52 -25.29 -81.16 8.74
CA GLN A 52 -25.06 -82.24 7.77
C GLN A 52 -26.20 -82.49 6.75
N LEU A 53 -27.39 -81.89 6.91
CA LEU A 53 -28.53 -82.10 6.01
C LEU A 53 -28.73 -80.98 4.95
N ALA A 54 -27.86 -79.96 4.95
CA ALA A 54 -27.95 -78.78 4.09
C ALA A 54 -26.81 -78.73 3.06
N THR A 55 -26.70 -79.75 2.21
CA THR A 55 -25.71 -79.76 1.11
C THR A 55 -26.15 -78.97 -0.12
N THR A 56 -27.37 -78.38 -0.11
CA THR A 56 -27.78 -77.40 -1.12
C THR A 56 -28.45 -76.19 -0.44
N PRO A 57 -28.18 -74.96 -0.91
CA PRO A 57 -28.67 -73.73 -0.28
C PRO A 57 -30.20 -73.63 -0.22
N VAL A 58 -30.90 -74.36 -1.10
CA VAL A 58 -32.35 -74.39 -1.16
C VAL A 58 -32.97 -75.11 0.04
N THR A 59 -32.37 -76.20 0.53
CA THR A 59 -32.93 -76.93 1.68
C THR A 59 -32.73 -76.17 3.00
N ALA A 60 -31.61 -75.46 3.15
CA ALA A 60 -31.39 -74.56 4.28
C ALA A 60 -32.41 -73.42 4.34
N ILE A 61 -32.73 -72.83 3.18
CA ILE A 61 -33.73 -71.76 3.06
C ILE A 61 -35.14 -72.29 3.38
N LEU A 62 -35.49 -73.50 2.95
CA LEU A 62 -36.79 -74.10 3.25
C LEU A 62 -36.98 -74.40 4.75
N VAL A 63 -35.94 -74.88 5.44
CA VAL A 63 -36.00 -75.13 6.89
C VAL A 63 -36.12 -73.81 7.66
N LEU A 64 -35.37 -72.78 7.27
CA LEU A 64 -35.47 -71.45 7.86
C LEU A 64 -36.86 -70.82 7.61
N LEU A 65 -37.44 -71.02 6.42
CA LEU A 65 -38.79 -70.58 6.09
C LEU A 65 -39.87 -71.29 6.92
N GLN A 66 -39.73 -72.60 7.15
CA GLN A 66 -40.66 -73.35 8.00
C GLN A 66 -40.58 -72.91 9.47
N MET A 67 -39.37 -72.68 10.00
CA MET A 67 -39.20 -72.13 11.35
C MET A 67 -39.78 -70.72 11.44
N TRP A 68 -39.54 -69.89 10.42
CA TRP A 68 -40.09 -68.54 10.34
C TRP A 68 -41.62 -68.51 10.30
N GLN A 69 -42.25 -69.41 9.53
CA GLN A 69 -43.72 -69.52 9.49
C GLN A 69 -44.31 -69.93 10.84
N LYS A 70 -43.67 -70.84 11.57
CA LYS A 70 -44.15 -71.24 12.91
C LYS A 70 -44.00 -70.11 13.94
N VAL A 71 -42.87 -69.39 13.90
CA VAL A 71 -42.64 -68.21 14.74
C VAL A 71 -43.65 -67.10 14.41
N GLN A 72 -43.98 -66.90 13.13
CA GLN A 72 -45.06 -66.00 12.73
C GLN A 72 -46.41 -66.43 13.29
N GLY A 73 -46.75 -67.71 13.27
CA GLY A 73 -48.00 -68.23 13.87
C GLY A 73 -48.12 -67.89 15.35
N ALA A 74 -47.07 -68.13 16.13
CA ALA A 74 -47.04 -67.80 17.56
C ALA A 74 -47.14 -66.28 17.81
N LEU A 75 -46.40 -65.47 17.04
CA LEU A 75 -46.47 -64.00 17.09
C LEU A 75 -47.86 -63.46 16.73
N THR A 76 -48.55 -64.09 15.77
CA THR A 76 -49.93 -63.68 15.42
C THR A 76 -50.92 -64.00 16.53
N SER A 77 -50.79 -65.15 17.21
CA SER A 77 -51.61 -65.49 18.38
C SER A 77 -51.40 -64.50 19.53
N LEU A 78 -50.13 -64.17 19.83
CA LEU A 78 -49.76 -63.15 20.82
C LEU A 78 -50.32 -61.76 20.46
N SER A 79 -50.29 -61.40 19.17
CA SER A 79 -50.85 -60.13 18.70
C SER A 79 -52.37 -60.05 18.83
N TYR A 80 -53.06 -61.20 18.72
CA TYR A 80 -54.52 -61.26 18.80
C TYR A 80 -55.00 -61.16 20.25
N THR A 81 -54.32 -61.83 21.18
CA THR A 81 -54.61 -61.71 22.63
C THR A 81 -54.28 -60.32 23.17
N LEU A 82 -53.17 -59.72 22.72
CA LEU A 82 -52.84 -58.32 23.01
C LEU A 82 -53.91 -57.35 22.49
N ARG A 83 -54.41 -57.54 21.26
CA ARG A 83 -55.49 -56.70 20.70
C ARG A 83 -56.80 -56.78 21.48
N LEU A 84 -57.15 -57.96 22.01
CA LEU A 84 -58.35 -58.16 22.82
C LEU A 84 -58.22 -57.54 24.22
N GLN A 85 -57.02 -57.48 24.81
CA GLN A 85 -56.79 -56.80 26.09
C GLN A 85 -56.60 -55.28 25.96
N LEU A 86 -56.07 -54.80 24.82
CA LEU A 86 -55.85 -53.38 24.53
C LEU A 86 -57.07 -52.66 23.94
N SER A 87 -58.22 -53.32 23.74
CA SER A 87 -59.46 -52.67 23.33
C SER A 87 -60.11 -51.87 24.48
N VAL A 88 -59.34 -50.95 25.06
CA VAL A 88 -59.77 -49.98 26.06
C VAL A 88 -60.11 -48.66 25.36
N SER A 89 -61.43 -48.43 25.22
CA SER A 89 -62.14 -47.18 24.90
C SER A 89 -61.80 -46.43 23.60
N TRP A 90 -62.83 -46.27 22.76
CA TRP A 90 -62.88 -45.47 21.52
C TRP A 90 -62.49 -43.99 21.65
N SER A 91 -62.21 -43.47 22.85
CA SER A 91 -61.85 -42.06 23.06
C SER A 91 -60.38 -41.75 22.72
N VAL A 92 -59.46 -42.71 22.81
CA VAL A 92 -58.01 -42.45 22.68
C VAL A 92 -57.55 -42.33 21.21
N GLU A 93 -58.08 -43.17 20.31
CA GLU A 93 -57.71 -43.14 18.88
C GLU A 93 -58.11 -41.83 18.19
N TRP A 94 -59.27 -41.28 18.56
CA TRP A 94 -59.79 -40.06 17.96
C TRP A 94 -58.92 -38.85 18.36
N TRP A 95 -58.53 -38.76 19.64
CA TRP A 95 -57.64 -37.72 20.13
C TRP A 95 -56.22 -37.81 19.56
N MET A 96 -55.66 -39.01 19.40
CA MET A 96 -54.34 -39.18 18.80
C MET A 96 -54.31 -38.80 17.31
N ARG A 97 -55.36 -39.13 16.54
CA ARG A 97 -55.44 -38.73 15.13
C ARG A 97 -55.57 -37.22 14.96
N LEU A 98 -56.40 -36.57 15.78
CA LEU A 98 -56.57 -35.12 15.76
C LEU A 98 -55.25 -34.42 16.16
N TRP A 99 -54.59 -34.91 17.21
CA TRP A 99 -53.29 -34.40 17.65
C TRP A 99 -52.22 -34.55 16.56
N TRP A 100 -52.15 -35.72 15.92
CA TRP A 100 -51.19 -35.97 14.83
C TRP A 100 -51.44 -35.09 13.60
N GLN A 101 -52.70 -34.87 13.22
CA GLN A 101 -53.04 -33.96 12.12
C GLN A 101 -52.68 -32.50 12.42
N CYS A 102 -52.88 -32.05 13.67
CA CYS A 102 -52.44 -30.71 14.10
C CYS A 102 -50.92 -30.58 14.12
N VAL A 103 -50.19 -31.59 14.61
CA VAL A 103 -48.71 -31.57 14.65
C VAL A 103 -48.12 -31.57 13.25
N VAL A 104 -48.59 -32.46 12.36
CA VAL A 104 -48.10 -32.54 10.98
C VAL A 104 -48.44 -31.26 10.21
N GLY A 105 -49.65 -30.70 10.36
CA GLY A 105 -50.03 -29.45 9.68
C GLY A 105 -49.18 -28.25 10.08
N VAL A 106 -48.87 -28.09 11.37
CA VAL A 106 -48.05 -26.98 11.87
C VAL A 106 -46.57 -27.16 11.51
N TRP A 107 -46.04 -28.38 11.62
CA TRP A 107 -44.64 -28.67 11.24
C TRP A 107 -44.40 -28.54 9.74
N TRP A 108 -45.36 -28.95 8.91
CA TRP A 108 -45.24 -28.84 7.46
C TRP A 108 -45.15 -27.37 7.03
N GLY A 109 -46.01 -26.49 7.57
CA GLY A 109 -45.94 -25.06 7.29
C GLY A 109 -44.64 -24.41 7.76
N TRP A 110 -44.17 -24.75 8.96
CA TRP A 110 -42.90 -24.23 9.49
C TRP A 110 -41.69 -24.69 8.65
N TRP A 111 -41.68 -25.95 8.21
CA TRP A 111 -40.63 -26.50 7.36
C TRP A 111 -40.56 -25.79 6.00
N TRP A 112 -41.70 -25.56 5.34
CA TRP A 112 -41.73 -24.81 4.08
C TRP A 112 -41.31 -23.34 4.23
N CYS A 113 -41.64 -22.67 5.34
CA CYS A 113 -41.12 -21.34 5.63
C CYS A 113 -39.59 -21.34 5.81
N MET A 114 -39.04 -22.32 6.53
CA MET A 114 -37.59 -22.48 6.70
C MET A 114 -36.88 -22.74 5.37
N VAL A 115 -37.42 -23.63 4.54
CA VAL A 115 -36.90 -23.89 3.20
C VAL A 115 -36.96 -22.64 2.33
N GLY A 116 -38.06 -21.88 2.38
CA GLY A 116 -38.20 -20.60 1.67
C GLY A 116 -37.16 -19.57 2.09
N VAL A 117 -36.93 -19.39 3.40
CA VAL A 117 -35.91 -18.47 3.93
C VAL A 117 -34.50 -18.91 3.51
N TRP A 118 -34.19 -20.21 3.61
CA TRP A 118 -32.91 -20.76 3.16
C TRP A 118 -32.70 -20.60 1.65
N TRP A 119 -33.76 -20.77 0.85
CA TRP A 119 -33.70 -20.62 -0.60
C TRP A 119 -33.48 -19.16 -1.01
N VAL A 120 -34.16 -18.21 -0.35
CA VAL A 120 -33.93 -16.76 -0.55
C VAL A 120 -32.52 -16.38 -0.11
N TRP A 121 -32.06 -16.86 1.05
CA TRP A 121 -30.69 -16.62 1.53
C TRP A 121 -29.65 -17.15 0.55
N TRP A 122 -29.83 -18.38 0.04
CA TRP A 122 -28.95 -18.98 -0.96
C TRP A 122 -28.88 -18.15 -2.24
N TRP A 123 -30.02 -17.71 -2.77
CA TRP A 123 -30.06 -16.83 -3.95
C TRP A 123 -29.37 -15.48 -3.70
N CYS A 124 -29.54 -14.88 -2.53
CA CYS A 124 -28.84 -13.66 -2.17
C CYS A 124 -27.32 -13.86 -2.11
N VAL A 125 -26.85 -14.92 -1.44
CA VAL A 125 -25.41 -15.21 -1.30
C VAL A 125 -24.77 -15.54 -2.66
N MET A 126 -25.41 -16.41 -3.44
CA MET A 126 -24.93 -16.78 -4.77
C MET A 126 -25.00 -15.60 -5.74
N GLY A 127 -26.05 -14.79 -5.68
CA GLY A 127 -26.18 -13.58 -6.47
C GLY A 127 -25.08 -12.56 -6.17
N VAL A 128 -24.80 -12.29 -4.88
CA VAL A 128 -23.70 -11.42 -4.47
C VAL A 128 -22.36 -11.99 -4.91
N TRP A 129 -22.12 -13.29 -4.74
CA TRP A 129 -20.88 -13.93 -5.17
C TRP A 129 -20.67 -13.85 -6.69
N TRP A 130 -21.70 -14.11 -7.49
CA TRP A 130 -21.66 -13.97 -8.95
C TRP A 130 -21.38 -12.53 -9.40
N VAL A 131 -22.01 -11.55 -8.75
CA VAL A 131 -21.74 -10.12 -9.02
C VAL A 131 -20.29 -9.78 -8.68
N CYS A 132 -19.79 -10.22 -7.52
CA CYS A 132 -18.38 -10.01 -7.13
C CYS A 132 -17.40 -10.66 -8.12
N GLN A 133 -17.69 -11.87 -8.59
CA GLN A 133 -16.84 -12.59 -9.55
C GLN A 133 -16.87 -11.93 -10.93
N TRP A 134 -18.03 -11.45 -11.36
CA TRP A 134 -18.17 -10.67 -12.59
C TRP A 134 -17.40 -9.35 -12.52
N VAL A 135 -17.53 -8.60 -11.42
CA VAL A 135 -16.74 -7.37 -11.19
C VAL A 135 -15.25 -7.66 -11.19
N TYR A 136 -14.80 -8.73 -10.54
CA TYR A 136 -13.39 -9.13 -10.54
C TYR A 136 -12.86 -9.45 -11.95
N MET A 137 -13.64 -10.19 -12.74
CA MET A 137 -13.29 -10.54 -14.11
C MET A 137 -13.26 -9.31 -15.04
N VAL A 138 -14.22 -8.39 -14.90
CA VAL A 138 -14.27 -7.16 -15.70
C VAL A 138 -13.13 -6.22 -15.33
N VAL A 139 -12.92 -5.95 -14.04
CA VAL A 139 -11.86 -5.05 -13.55
C VAL A 139 -10.46 -5.62 -13.79
N GLY A 140 -10.32 -6.95 -13.75
CA GLY A 140 -9.06 -7.65 -14.03
C GLY A 140 -8.78 -7.90 -15.51
N SER A 141 -9.68 -7.52 -16.42
CA SER A 141 -9.43 -7.67 -17.86
C SER A 141 -8.31 -6.72 -18.31
N PRO A 142 -7.40 -7.17 -19.20
CA PRO A 142 -6.29 -6.34 -19.68
C PRO A 142 -6.78 -5.08 -20.41
N GLU A 143 -7.96 -5.15 -21.03
CA GLU A 143 -8.61 -4.01 -21.70
C GLU A 143 -9.02 -2.94 -20.69
N MET A 144 -9.62 -3.31 -19.55
CA MET A 144 -10.00 -2.35 -18.51
C MET A 144 -8.79 -1.73 -17.81
N ILE A 145 -7.70 -2.49 -17.61
CA ILE A 145 -6.45 -1.94 -17.07
C ILE A 145 -5.90 -0.86 -18.00
N LEU A 146 -5.86 -1.12 -19.32
CA LEU A 146 -5.41 -0.16 -20.32
C LEU A 146 -6.32 1.08 -20.36
N VAL A 147 -7.63 0.91 -20.27
CA VAL A 147 -8.58 2.04 -20.22
C VAL A 147 -8.35 2.90 -18.98
N VAL A 148 -8.14 2.29 -17.81
CA VAL A 148 -7.86 3.02 -16.57
C VAL A 148 -6.53 3.77 -16.69
N GLU A 149 -5.47 3.14 -17.19
CA GLU A 149 -4.18 3.80 -17.43
C GLU A 149 -4.33 4.96 -18.41
N ALA A 150 -5.01 4.77 -19.54
CA ALA A 150 -5.27 5.81 -20.52
C ALA A 150 -6.10 6.97 -19.93
N MET A 151 -7.09 6.68 -19.08
CA MET A 151 -7.86 7.71 -18.38
C MET A 151 -7.01 8.49 -17.38
N VAL A 152 -6.12 7.81 -16.64
CA VAL A 152 -5.16 8.45 -15.73
C VAL A 152 -4.21 9.35 -16.51
N GLU A 153 -3.65 8.88 -17.62
CA GLU A 153 -2.81 9.69 -18.51
C GLU A 153 -3.56 10.89 -19.07
N ALA A 154 -4.78 10.68 -19.59
CA ALA A 154 -5.62 11.77 -20.10
C ALA A 154 -5.91 12.81 -19.01
N TYR A 155 -6.18 12.37 -17.77
CA TYR A 155 -6.35 13.27 -16.63
C TYR A 155 -5.08 14.10 -16.36
N TRP A 156 -3.91 13.47 -16.35
CA TRP A 156 -2.63 14.19 -16.14
C TRP A 156 -2.33 15.16 -17.28
N VAL A 157 -2.61 14.80 -18.53
CA VAL A 157 -2.46 15.68 -19.70
C VAL A 157 -3.41 16.88 -19.60
N LEU A 158 -4.69 16.64 -19.29
CA LEU A 158 -5.69 17.71 -19.15
C LEU A 158 -5.33 18.64 -17.99
N ARG A 159 -4.89 18.08 -16.86
CA ARG A 159 -4.41 18.84 -15.71
C ARG A 159 -3.18 19.65 -16.07
N ALA A 160 -2.23 19.08 -16.82
CA ALA A 160 -1.06 19.78 -17.32
C ALA A 160 -1.45 20.96 -18.23
N LEU A 161 -2.36 20.77 -19.19
CA LEU A 161 -2.85 21.85 -20.06
C LEU A 161 -3.43 23.05 -19.29
N VAL A 162 -4.11 22.81 -18.16
CA VAL A 162 -4.67 23.90 -17.33
C VAL A 162 -3.64 24.50 -16.38
N SER A 163 -2.78 23.67 -15.77
CA SER A 163 -1.85 24.09 -14.72
C SER A 163 -0.54 24.68 -15.26
N LEU A 164 -0.03 24.17 -16.39
CA LEU A 164 1.25 24.59 -16.97
C LEU A 164 1.24 26.07 -17.38
N PRO A 165 0.23 26.61 -18.10
CA PRO A 165 0.21 28.02 -18.46
C PRO A 165 0.21 28.92 -17.23
N ARG A 166 -0.60 28.57 -16.22
CA ARG A 166 -0.66 29.30 -14.95
C ARG A 166 0.69 29.29 -14.25
N LEU A 167 1.36 28.13 -14.20
CA LEU A 167 2.66 27.99 -13.55
C LEU A 167 3.74 28.81 -14.28
N VAL A 168 3.78 28.71 -15.60
CA VAL A 168 4.69 29.49 -16.47
C VAL A 168 4.47 30.99 -16.25
N LEU A 169 3.23 31.46 -16.30
CA LEU A 169 2.88 32.86 -16.04
C LEU A 169 3.38 33.30 -14.65
N THR A 170 3.17 32.50 -13.61
CA THR A 170 3.65 32.85 -12.27
C THR A 170 5.18 32.93 -12.18
N GLU A 171 5.92 32.06 -12.86
CA GLU A 171 7.39 32.11 -12.85
C GLU A 171 7.93 33.26 -13.70
N VAL A 172 7.31 33.55 -14.85
CA VAL A 172 7.67 34.71 -15.68
C VAL A 172 7.40 36.02 -14.94
N PHE A 173 6.24 36.16 -14.27
CA PHE A 173 5.94 37.35 -13.47
C PHE A 173 6.89 37.51 -12.25
N LYS A 174 7.21 36.41 -11.55
CA LYS A 174 8.22 36.43 -10.48
C LYS A 174 9.61 36.75 -11.00
N ALA A 175 9.95 36.36 -12.22
CA ALA A 175 11.21 36.71 -12.86
C ALA A 175 11.24 38.19 -13.24
N TRP A 176 10.12 38.72 -13.73
CA TRP A 176 10.02 40.13 -14.13
C TRP A 176 10.11 41.11 -12.95
N GLY A 177 9.64 40.70 -11.77
CA GLY A 177 9.79 41.46 -10.52
C GLY A 177 11.07 41.15 -9.73
N ALA A 178 11.86 40.14 -10.11
CA ALA A 178 13.13 39.85 -9.46
C ALA A 178 14.16 40.88 -9.96
N ALA A 179 14.56 41.80 -9.08
CA ALA A 179 15.77 42.55 -9.34
C ALA A 179 16.91 41.52 -9.53
N PRO A 180 17.65 41.53 -10.67
CA PRO A 180 18.93 40.83 -10.70
C PRO A 180 19.71 41.28 -9.47
N LEU A 181 20.59 40.44 -8.91
CA LEU A 181 21.49 40.89 -7.83
C LEU A 181 22.24 42.14 -8.30
N THR A 182 21.68 43.33 -8.04
CA THR A 182 22.05 44.59 -8.68
C THR A 182 23.42 45.04 -8.20
N GLY A 183 23.87 44.48 -7.07
CA GLY A 183 25.24 44.64 -6.56
C GLY A 183 26.30 43.86 -7.35
N TRP A 184 25.97 42.69 -7.93
CA TRP A 184 26.92 41.94 -8.78
C TRP A 184 27.06 42.60 -10.15
N VAL A 185 25.97 43.15 -10.69
CA VAL A 185 25.99 43.98 -11.92
C VAL A 185 26.56 45.39 -11.65
N GLY A 186 27.18 45.60 -10.49
CA GLY A 186 27.66 46.88 -9.99
C GLY A 186 28.68 47.55 -10.91
N ARG A 187 28.35 48.77 -11.33
CA ARG A 187 29.25 49.85 -11.76
C ARG A 187 30.36 49.41 -12.72
N ARG A 188 30.20 49.78 -13.99
CA ARG A 188 31.34 50.15 -14.87
C ARG A 188 32.07 51.37 -14.26
N GLY A 189 32.67 51.20 -13.08
CA GLY A 189 33.57 52.16 -12.47
C GLY A 189 34.89 52.04 -13.22
N SER A 190 35.27 53.13 -13.88
CA SER A 190 36.45 53.30 -14.72
C SER A 190 37.81 53.12 -14.01
N SER A 191 37.84 52.57 -12.78
CA SER A 191 39.04 52.53 -11.93
C SER A 191 39.48 51.15 -11.44
N VAL A 192 38.82 50.03 -11.83
CA VAL A 192 39.33 48.70 -11.47
C VAL A 192 40.42 48.25 -12.45
N GLN A 193 41.63 48.27 -11.94
CA GLN A 193 42.89 47.95 -12.60
C GLN A 193 42.87 46.54 -13.25
N ARG A 194 43.01 46.52 -14.57
CA ARG A 194 43.76 45.55 -15.41
C ARG A 194 43.63 44.03 -15.24
N GLN A 195 42.67 43.46 -14.52
CA GLN A 195 42.33 42.03 -14.68
C GLN A 195 41.21 41.85 -15.71
N LYS A 196 41.57 41.29 -16.86
CA LYS A 196 40.65 40.77 -17.88
C LYS A 196 40.77 39.25 -17.83
N GLY A 197 39.66 38.55 -17.60
CA GLY A 197 39.65 37.09 -17.69
C GLY A 197 38.68 36.42 -16.73
N VAL A 198 38.30 35.21 -17.08
CA VAL A 198 37.60 34.28 -16.18
C VAL A 198 38.65 33.73 -15.22
N ALA A 199 38.47 33.96 -13.92
CA ALA A 199 39.25 33.25 -12.90
C ALA A 199 38.63 31.88 -12.67
N VAL A 200 39.51 30.88 -12.59
CA VAL A 200 39.15 29.51 -12.23
C VAL A 200 39.97 29.13 -11.00
N ALA A 201 39.32 28.53 -10.02
CA ALA A 201 39.95 28.00 -8.82
C ALA A 201 39.28 26.69 -8.40
N TRP A 202 40.02 25.82 -7.74
CA TRP A 202 39.49 24.55 -7.23
C TRP A 202 40.02 24.27 -5.82
N SER A 203 39.34 23.38 -5.11
CA SER A 203 39.70 22.98 -3.75
C SER A 203 40.73 21.86 -3.78
N ASP A 204 41.39 21.61 -2.66
CA ASP A 204 42.06 20.34 -2.45
C ASP A 204 41.03 19.19 -2.48
N PRO A 205 41.42 17.99 -2.94
CA PRO A 205 40.52 16.85 -3.01
C PRO A 205 40.12 16.40 -1.60
N VAL A 206 38.81 16.42 -1.33
CA VAL A 206 38.25 15.98 -0.06
C VAL A 206 37.77 14.53 -0.17
N PRO A 207 38.15 13.63 0.74
CA PRO A 207 37.71 12.24 0.66
C PRO A 207 36.19 12.14 0.82
N LEU A 208 35.53 11.40 -0.08
CA LEU A 208 34.09 11.15 -0.02
C LEU A 208 33.68 10.33 1.21
N SER A 209 34.62 9.70 1.91
CA SER A 209 34.34 9.01 3.18
C SER A 209 33.69 9.96 4.19
N THR A 210 34.17 11.20 4.29
CA THR A 210 33.61 12.22 5.19
C THR A 210 32.15 12.52 4.83
N ALA A 211 31.87 12.81 3.56
CA ALA A 211 30.51 13.07 3.09
C ALA A 211 29.59 11.83 3.18
N ARG A 212 30.14 10.62 2.99
CA ARG A 212 29.42 9.35 3.19
C ARG A 212 29.10 9.09 4.66
N GLY A 213 29.99 9.47 5.58
CA GLY A 213 29.74 9.43 7.01
C GLY A 213 28.58 10.34 7.41
N VAL A 214 28.57 11.58 6.89
CA VAL A 214 27.46 12.53 7.11
C VAL A 214 26.15 11.98 6.55
N LYS A 215 26.18 11.39 5.34
CA LYS A 215 25.03 10.67 4.77
C LYS A 215 24.53 9.56 5.72
N GLY A 216 25.45 8.77 6.29
CA GLY A 216 25.10 7.70 7.23
C GLY A 216 24.44 8.24 8.51
N ALA A 217 24.94 9.34 9.06
CA ALA A 217 24.43 9.94 10.29
C ALA A 217 23.09 10.69 10.11
N THR A 218 22.88 11.32 8.95
CA THR A 218 21.72 12.21 8.71
C THR A 218 20.64 11.59 7.83
N GLY A 219 20.94 10.48 7.15
CA GLY A 219 20.08 9.90 6.13
C GLY A 219 19.89 10.76 4.87
N ALA A 220 20.70 11.82 4.69
CA ALA A 220 20.69 12.67 3.50
C ALA A 220 21.38 12.00 2.31
N THR A 221 21.09 12.44 1.08
CA THR A 221 21.84 11.96 -0.09
C THR A 221 23.24 12.57 -0.14
N LEU A 222 24.19 11.89 -0.80
CA LEU A 222 25.55 12.41 -0.97
C LEU A 222 25.55 13.78 -1.66
N SER A 223 24.68 13.94 -2.66
CA SER A 223 24.49 15.22 -3.34
C SER A 223 23.99 16.30 -2.40
N GLU A 224 23.01 16.00 -1.53
CA GLU A 224 22.52 16.98 -0.54
C GLU A 224 23.64 17.46 0.39
N VAL A 225 24.48 16.55 0.88
CA VAL A 225 25.64 16.89 1.74
C VAL A 225 26.63 17.82 1.03
N LEU A 226 27.06 17.46 -0.18
CA LEU A 226 28.04 18.24 -0.96
C LEU A 226 27.46 19.60 -1.38
N LEU A 227 26.18 19.63 -1.75
CA LEU A 227 25.49 20.87 -2.08
C LEU A 227 25.36 21.77 -0.86
N THR A 228 25.02 21.24 0.32
CA THR A 228 24.98 22.03 1.55
C THR A 228 26.32 22.68 1.87
N ALA A 229 27.43 21.95 1.79
CA ALA A 229 28.76 22.53 1.98
C ALA A 229 29.06 23.63 0.94
N SER A 230 28.70 23.40 -0.33
CA SER A 230 28.84 24.40 -1.40
C SER A 230 28.00 25.64 -1.15
N THR A 231 26.77 25.49 -0.66
CA THR A 231 25.90 26.61 -0.30
C THR A 231 26.44 27.41 0.88
N GLY A 232 27.08 26.75 1.85
CA GLY A 232 27.78 27.39 2.97
C GLY A 232 28.96 28.25 2.49
N ALA A 233 29.76 27.72 1.56
CA ALA A 233 30.85 28.46 0.94
C ALA A 233 30.35 29.71 0.18
N ILE A 234 29.31 29.54 -0.65
CA ILE A 234 28.67 30.65 -1.38
C ILE A 234 28.16 31.72 -0.39
N ARG A 235 27.54 31.29 0.71
CA ARG A 235 27.05 32.19 1.76
C ARG A 235 28.17 33.03 2.37
N ASP A 236 29.30 32.42 2.71
CA ASP A 236 30.41 33.14 3.34
C ASP A 236 31.08 34.12 2.36
N TYR A 237 31.25 33.71 1.11
CA TYR A 237 31.70 34.60 0.05
C TYR A 237 30.77 35.82 -0.14
N LEU A 238 29.45 35.60 -0.13
CA LEU A 238 28.47 36.67 -0.23
C LEU A 238 28.51 37.63 0.98
N ARG A 239 28.77 37.11 2.19
CA ARG A 239 28.97 37.93 3.39
C ARG A 239 30.22 38.81 3.30
N VAL A 240 31.35 38.23 2.87
CA VAL A 240 32.63 38.94 2.77
C VAL A 240 32.59 40.04 1.70
N THR A 241 31.89 39.80 0.60
CA THR A 241 31.76 40.78 -0.50
C THR A 241 30.78 41.92 -0.23
N GLY A 242 30.08 41.92 0.92
CA GLY A 242 29.17 42.99 1.32
C GLY A 242 27.91 43.12 0.44
N LEU A 243 27.64 42.11 -0.40
CA LEU A 243 26.47 42.09 -1.26
C LEU A 243 25.23 41.80 -0.42
N THR A 244 24.14 42.53 -0.63
CA THR A 244 22.88 42.27 0.05
C THR A 244 22.40 40.89 -0.37
N VAL A 245 22.56 39.91 0.53
CA VAL A 245 22.13 38.54 0.27
C VAL A 245 20.59 38.54 0.30
N PRO A 246 19.89 38.35 -0.83
CA PRO A 246 18.45 38.16 -0.80
C PRO A 246 18.13 36.94 0.07
N GLU A 247 16.93 36.90 0.66
CA GLU A 247 16.50 35.78 1.52
C GLU A 247 16.67 34.41 0.84
N GLN A 248 16.62 34.40 -0.50
CA GLN A 248 16.95 33.26 -1.35
C GLN A 248 17.83 33.75 -2.50
N VAL A 249 19.08 33.28 -2.56
CA VAL A 249 19.86 33.37 -3.79
C VAL A 249 19.37 32.22 -4.66
N ARG A 250 18.67 32.56 -5.73
CA ARG A 250 18.28 31.58 -6.76
C ARG A 250 19.57 31.14 -7.45
N CYS A 251 20.09 29.98 -7.06
CA CYS A 251 20.96 29.22 -7.95
C CYS A 251 20.07 28.20 -8.69
N SER A 252 20.66 27.38 -9.57
CA SER A 252 20.02 26.13 -10.05
C SER A 252 19.41 25.29 -8.91
N LEU A 253 19.91 25.49 -7.69
CA LEU A 253 19.36 25.04 -6.42
C LEU A 253 19.25 26.25 -5.48
N SER A 254 18.09 26.48 -4.85
CA SER A 254 17.91 27.63 -3.95
C SER A 254 18.92 27.59 -2.79
N VAL A 255 19.83 28.57 -2.74
CA VAL A 255 20.72 28.78 -1.61
C VAL A 255 19.99 29.67 -0.60
N TYR A 256 19.65 29.10 0.55
CA TYR A 256 19.00 29.84 1.62
C TYR A 256 20.04 30.60 2.42
N SER A 257 19.82 31.91 2.56
CA SER A 257 20.57 32.74 3.51
C SER A 257 19.65 33.06 4.69
N PRO A 258 19.82 32.40 5.84
CA PRO A 258 19.06 32.77 7.01
C PRO A 258 19.67 34.05 7.60
N ARG A 259 18.81 35.04 7.87
CA ARG A 259 19.12 36.20 8.73
C ARG A 259 19.42 35.81 10.20
N ARG A 260 19.28 34.53 10.54
CA ARG A 260 19.57 33.94 11.85
C ARG A 260 20.79 33.02 11.72
N GLU A 261 21.60 32.93 12.78
CA GLU A 261 22.64 31.89 12.89
C GLU A 261 22.01 30.52 12.61
N CYS A 262 22.47 29.87 11.55
CA CYS A 262 22.04 28.53 11.18
C CYS A 262 23.24 27.60 11.21
N ASN A 263 23.18 26.63 12.11
CA ASN A 263 24.10 25.51 12.22
C ASN A 263 24.12 24.70 10.91
N ALA A 264 25.22 24.00 10.63
CA ALA A 264 25.41 23.27 9.37
C ALA A 264 24.31 22.20 9.16
N THR A 265 23.93 21.51 10.24
CA THR A 265 22.82 20.54 10.27
C THR A 265 21.46 21.16 9.92
N SER A 266 21.18 22.37 10.39
CA SER A 266 19.93 23.07 10.06
C SER A 266 19.88 23.48 8.58
N ALA A 267 21.03 23.87 8.02
CA ALA A 267 21.17 24.18 6.59
C ALA A 267 20.97 22.93 5.72
N LEU A 268 21.51 21.77 6.13
CA LEU A 268 21.28 20.49 5.46
C LEU A 268 19.80 20.12 5.43
N ARG A 269 19.11 20.25 6.58
CA ARG A 269 17.68 19.97 6.68
C ARG A 269 16.85 20.87 5.75
N GLN A 270 17.17 22.16 5.69
CA GLN A 270 16.47 23.10 4.81
C GLN A 270 16.70 22.77 3.32
N LEU A 271 17.95 22.53 2.92
CA LEU A 271 18.28 22.15 1.55
C LEU A 271 17.54 20.88 1.12
N ARG A 272 17.45 19.90 2.03
CA ARG A 272 16.71 18.66 1.79
C ARG A 272 15.22 18.91 1.57
N LEU A 273 14.57 19.72 2.41
CA LEU A 273 13.15 20.06 2.24
C LEU A 273 12.88 20.77 0.91
N SER A 274 13.81 21.64 0.48
CA SER A 274 13.69 22.33 -0.81
C SER A 274 13.90 21.39 -1.99
N MET A 275 14.85 20.45 -1.90
CA MET A 275 15.07 19.40 -2.90
C MET A 275 13.89 18.44 -3.01
N GLU A 276 13.31 18.03 -1.87
CA GLU A 276 12.10 17.21 -1.83
C GLU A 276 10.93 17.93 -2.48
N THR A 277 10.77 19.23 -2.25
CA THR A 277 9.75 20.05 -2.91
C THR A 277 9.93 20.05 -4.43
N ILE A 278 11.17 20.19 -4.93
CA ILE A 278 11.44 20.15 -6.37
C ILE A 278 11.13 18.77 -6.95
N ARG A 279 11.55 17.69 -6.29
CA ARG A 279 11.31 16.31 -6.73
C ARG A 279 9.82 15.92 -6.71
N ARG A 280 9.03 16.48 -5.79
CA ARG A 280 7.61 16.15 -5.61
C ARG A 280 6.70 16.68 -6.71
N TYR A 281 7.11 17.73 -7.43
CA TYR A 281 6.31 18.36 -8.48
C TYR A 281 7.01 18.26 -9.84
N PRO A 282 7.07 17.06 -10.45
CA PRO A 282 7.69 16.86 -11.76
C PRO A 282 7.00 17.70 -12.85
N GLU A 283 5.73 18.06 -12.68
CA GLU A 283 5.03 18.97 -13.60
C GLU A 283 5.76 20.31 -13.77
N ARG A 284 6.46 20.82 -12.75
CA ARG A 284 7.20 22.09 -12.86
C ARG A 284 8.44 21.96 -13.74
N TYR A 285 9.12 20.82 -13.66
CA TYR A 285 10.26 20.51 -14.51
C TYR A 285 9.82 20.29 -15.96
N LEU A 286 8.71 19.57 -16.17
CA LEU A 286 8.13 19.41 -17.50
C LEU A 286 7.64 20.75 -18.06
N ALA A 287 7.04 21.61 -17.24
CA ALA A 287 6.64 22.97 -17.61
C ALA A 287 7.83 23.81 -18.09
N SER A 288 8.93 23.80 -17.33
CA SER A 288 10.10 24.61 -17.65
C SER A 288 10.80 24.10 -18.90
N MET A 289 10.92 22.78 -19.07
CA MET A 289 11.47 22.17 -20.30
C MET A 289 10.59 22.47 -21.52
N TRP A 290 9.28 22.31 -21.39
CA TRP A 290 8.34 22.65 -22.47
C TRP A 290 8.43 24.13 -22.81
N LEU A 291 8.41 25.01 -21.80
CA LEU A 291 8.56 26.45 -21.98
C LEU A 291 9.86 26.82 -22.68
N LEU A 292 11.00 26.29 -22.24
CA LEU A 292 12.31 26.56 -22.83
C LEU A 292 12.37 26.12 -24.31
N THR A 293 11.74 24.99 -24.63
CA THR A 293 11.70 24.46 -26.00
C THR A 293 10.77 25.27 -26.91
N HIS A 294 9.65 25.77 -26.36
CA HIS A 294 8.58 26.41 -27.15
C HIS A 294 8.65 27.94 -27.15
N VAL A 295 9.38 28.57 -26.23
CA VAL A 295 9.52 30.03 -26.13
C VAL A 295 9.98 30.65 -27.45
N ALA A 296 10.90 29.99 -28.16
CA ALA A 296 11.41 30.47 -29.43
C ALA A 296 10.36 30.46 -30.56
N TYR A 297 9.35 29.58 -30.46
CA TYR A 297 8.26 29.49 -31.44
C TYR A 297 7.10 30.42 -31.10
N ILE A 298 6.83 30.64 -29.81
CA ILE A 298 5.69 31.44 -29.34
C ILE A 298 6.02 32.93 -29.33
N LEU A 299 7.26 33.30 -29.00
CA LEU A 299 7.63 34.69 -28.73
C LEU A 299 8.22 35.38 -29.98
N PRO A 300 7.71 36.56 -30.39
CA PRO A 300 8.27 37.31 -31.50
C PRO A 300 9.77 37.60 -31.31
N ARG A 301 10.54 37.52 -32.39
CA ARG A 301 12.01 37.75 -32.42
C ARG A 301 12.50 38.96 -31.59
N PRO A 302 11.89 40.16 -31.63
CA PRO A 302 12.37 41.30 -30.85
C PRO A 302 12.20 41.11 -29.33
N LEU A 303 11.25 40.28 -28.89
CA LEU A 303 10.98 40.01 -27.48
C LEU A 303 11.79 38.84 -26.93
N LEU A 304 12.29 37.94 -27.79
CA LEU A 304 13.05 36.76 -27.39
C LEU A 304 14.31 37.11 -26.59
N GLY A 305 15.12 38.05 -27.08
CA GLY A 305 16.35 38.46 -26.40
C GLY A 305 16.11 39.02 -24.98
N PRO A 306 15.24 40.04 -24.81
CA PRO A 306 14.85 40.54 -23.49
C PRO A 306 14.27 39.47 -22.56
N ALA A 307 13.40 38.58 -23.06
CA ALA A 307 12.80 37.52 -22.25
C ALA A 307 13.84 36.49 -21.77
N CYS A 308 14.71 36.02 -22.66
CA CYS A 308 15.80 35.11 -22.29
C CYS A 308 16.75 35.77 -21.27
N ARG A 309 17.08 37.05 -21.44
CA ARG A 309 17.90 37.80 -20.46
C ARG A 309 17.22 37.93 -19.10
N ALA A 310 15.93 38.24 -19.08
CA ALA A 310 15.17 38.32 -17.83
C ALA A 310 15.14 36.97 -17.09
N LEU A 311 14.96 35.86 -17.82
CA LEU A 311 15.00 34.52 -17.25
C LEU A 311 16.40 34.16 -16.74
N ALA A 312 17.46 34.42 -17.52
CA ALA A 312 18.83 34.09 -17.13
C ALA A 312 19.32 34.94 -15.95
N ALA A 313 18.87 36.20 -15.85
CA ALA A 313 19.16 37.09 -14.74
C ALA A 313 18.61 36.60 -13.39
N THR A 314 17.66 35.65 -13.38
CA THR A 314 17.13 35.08 -12.14
C THR A 314 18.09 34.11 -11.45
N CYS A 315 19.11 33.59 -12.14
CA CYS A 315 20.04 32.60 -11.60
C CYS A 315 21.51 33.07 -11.70
N PRO A 316 21.94 34.04 -10.85
CA PRO A 316 23.29 34.62 -10.90
C PRO A 316 24.42 33.65 -10.55
N VAL A 317 24.11 32.57 -9.82
CA VAL A 317 25.07 31.52 -9.48
C VAL A 317 24.57 30.19 -10.02
N LEU A 318 25.42 29.51 -10.78
CA LEU A 318 25.15 28.19 -11.30
C LEU A 318 25.84 27.15 -10.43
N LEU A 319 25.07 26.26 -9.81
CA LEU A 319 25.58 25.17 -8.99
C LEU A 319 25.37 23.83 -9.71
N SER A 320 26.42 23.02 -9.86
CA SER A 320 26.33 21.68 -10.42
C SER A 320 27.08 20.66 -9.57
N ASN A 321 26.60 19.42 -9.56
CA ASN A 321 27.27 18.31 -8.90
C ASN A 321 27.33 17.13 -9.89
N LEU A 322 28.54 16.78 -10.31
CA LEU A 322 28.81 15.71 -11.26
C LEU A 322 29.52 14.56 -10.57
N ALA A 323 28.87 13.40 -10.58
CA ALA A 323 29.49 12.17 -10.15
C ALA A 323 30.39 11.63 -11.27
N GLY A 324 31.69 11.52 -11.00
CA GLY A 324 32.64 10.89 -11.91
C GLY A 324 32.93 9.42 -11.54
N PRO A 325 33.78 8.76 -12.34
CA PRO A 325 34.10 7.35 -12.16
C PRO A 325 34.82 7.08 -10.83
N HIS A 326 34.50 5.92 -10.24
CA HIS A 326 35.10 5.47 -8.98
C HIS A 326 36.43 4.74 -9.17
N GLN A 327 36.61 4.10 -10.33
CA GLN A 327 37.84 3.42 -10.69
C GLN A 327 38.80 4.41 -11.36
N PRO A 328 40.11 4.25 -11.17
CA PRO A 328 41.09 5.06 -11.89
C PRO A 328 40.97 4.79 -13.39
N GLU A 329 40.84 5.86 -14.16
CA GLU A 329 40.80 5.78 -15.62
C GLU A 329 42.20 6.06 -16.18
N VAL A 330 42.53 5.40 -17.29
CA VAL A 330 43.82 5.55 -17.97
C VAL A 330 43.59 6.22 -19.32
N LEU A 331 44.25 7.35 -19.55
CA LEU A 331 44.26 8.06 -20.82
C LEU A 331 45.64 7.90 -21.47
N TRP A 332 45.68 7.24 -22.64
CA TRP A 332 46.93 7.02 -23.40
C TRP A 332 48.08 6.40 -22.57
N GLY A 333 47.74 5.44 -21.70
CA GLY A 333 48.73 4.77 -20.84
C GLY A 333 49.11 5.54 -19.56
N HIS A 334 48.56 6.73 -19.35
CA HIS A 334 48.76 7.52 -18.13
C HIS A 334 47.51 7.49 -17.25
N GLU A 335 47.68 7.25 -15.96
CA GLU A 335 46.58 7.35 -15.00
C GLU A 335 46.11 8.79 -14.85
N ILE A 336 44.79 8.99 -14.95
CA ILE A 336 44.18 10.29 -14.65
C ILE A 336 44.23 10.47 -13.12
N LEU A 337 44.86 11.57 -12.69
CA LEU A 337 44.99 11.94 -11.28
C LEU A 337 43.72 12.57 -10.74
N ASP A 338 43.14 13.52 -11.48
CA ASP A 338 41.94 14.24 -11.09
C ASP A 338 41.13 14.69 -12.30
N VAL A 339 39.82 14.89 -12.09
CA VAL A 339 38.89 15.36 -13.12
C VAL A 339 38.16 16.58 -12.59
N LEU A 340 38.43 17.72 -13.23
CA LEU A 340 37.79 18.99 -12.90
C LEU A 340 36.77 19.32 -13.98
N TYR A 341 35.58 19.70 -13.55
CA TYR A 341 34.55 20.25 -14.43
C TYR A 341 34.12 21.61 -13.90
N TRP A 342 33.99 22.57 -14.82
CA TRP A 342 33.27 23.80 -14.58
C TRP A 342 32.42 24.13 -15.80
N ARG A 343 31.21 24.61 -15.55
CA ARG A 343 30.35 25.11 -16.62
C ARG A 343 30.70 26.58 -16.88
N PRO A 344 31.00 26.98 -18.13
CA PRO A 344 31.24 28.39 -18.41
C PRO A 344 30.02 29.24 -17.99
N PRO A 345 30.24 30.39 -17.31
CA PRO A 345 29.16 31.30 -16.99
C PRO A 345 28.46 31.76 -18.28
N HIS A 346 27.13 31.82 -18.26
CA HIS A 346 26.31 32.28 -19.39
C HIS A 346 25.74 33.67 -19.07
N ASP A 347 25.17 34.36 -20.06
CA ASP A 347 24.63 35.72 -19.87
C ASP A 347 23.65 35.76 -18.67
N GLY A 348 23.96 36.58 -17.65
CA GLY A 348 23.21 36.67 -16.39
C GLY A 348 23.74 35.82 -15.23
N ALA A 349 24.41 34.69 -15.49
CA ALA A 349 25.10 33.90 -14.47
C ALA A 349 26.56 34.35 -14.35
N VAL A 350 26.92 34.87 -13.18
CA VAL A 350 28.25 35.45 -12.95
C VAL A 350 29.23 34.41 -12.41
N LEU A 351 28.73 33.49 -11.59
CA LEU A 351 29.55 32.51 -10.89
C LEU A 351 29.07 31.10 -11.24
N SER A 352 29.99 30.24 -11.66
CA SER A 352 29.75 28.80 -11.75
C SER A 352 30.51 28.09 -10.64
N VAL A 353 29.80 27.27 -9.88
CA VAL A 353 30.30 26.43 -8.79
C VAL A 353 29.95 24.99 -9.14
N CYS A 354 30.95 24.11 -9.18
CA CYS A 354 30.80 22.75 -9.65
C CYS A 354 31.50 21.79 -8.69
N VAL A 355 30.77 20.85 -8.12
CA VAL A 355 31.37 19.73 -7.38
C VAL A 355 31.58 18.60 -8.37
N THR A 356 32.81 18.12 -8.49
CA THR A 356 33.14 16.93 -9.29
C THR A 356 33.71 15.87 -8.37
N SER A 357 33.30 14.62 -8.53
CA SER A 357 33.90 13.50 -7.80
C SER A 357 34.69 12.58 -8.71
N TYR A 358 35.86 12.14 -8.25
CA TYR A 358 36.71 11.21 -8.97
C TYR A 358 37.54 10.38 -7.99
N ARG A 359 37.69 9.08 -8.24
CA ARG A 359 38.49 8.15 -7.41
C ARG A 359 38.18 8.20 -5.90
N GLY A 360 36.92 8.45 -5.53
CA GLY A 360 36.53 8.50 -4.13
C GLY A 360 36.83 9.83 -3.43
N SER A 361 37.30 10.84 -4.15
CA SER A 361 37.47 12.21 -3.67
C SER A 361 36.48 13.15 -4.37
N ALA A 362 36.18 14.29 -3.76
CA ALA A 362 35.38 15.36 -4.33
C ALA A 362 36.19 16.66 -4.34
N VAL A 363 36.06 17.40 -5.42
CA VAL A 363 36.68 18.72 -5.62
C VAL A 363 35.61 19.73 -5.96
N LEU A 364 35.66 20.89 -5.30
CA LEU A 364 34.84 22.04 -5.68
C LEU A 364 35.63 22.92 -6.65
N GLY A 365 35.16 23.02 -7.90
CA GLY A 365 35.64 23.97 -8.90
C GLY A 365 34.76 25.21 -8.95
N VAL A 366 35.39 26.36 -9.20
CA VAL A 366 34.72 27.65 -9.36
C VAL A 366 35.26 28.35 -10.59
N ALA A 367 34.36 28.92 -11.39
CA ALA A 367 34.68 29.75 -12.54
C ALA A 367 33.82 31.03 -12.54
N GLY A 368 34.43 32.20 -12.73
CA GLY A 368 33.70 33.46 -12.77
C GLY A 368 34.52 34.62 -13.31
N ASP A 369 33.86 35.69 -13.76
CA ASP A 369 34.55 36.93 -14.16
C ASP A 369 34.98 37.71 -12.92
N VAL A 370 36.29 37.95 -12.80
CA VAL A 370 36.90 38.65 -11.65
C VAL A 370 36.35 40.07 -11.47
N ARG A 371 35.88 40.71 -12.54
CA ARG A 371 35.34 42.07 -12.50
C ARG A 371 33.97 42.13 -11.82
N ILE A 372 33.21 41.04 -11.92
CA ILE A 372 31.84 40.96 -11.46
C ILE A 372 31.78 40.21 -10.11
N ALA A 373 32.68 39.23 -9.92
CA ALA A 373 32.79 38.41 -8.72
C ALA A 373 34.23 38.41 -8.16
N PRO A 374 34.68 39.52 -7.56
CA PRO A 374 36.03 39.63 -7.03
C PRO A 374 36.24 38.66 -5.85
N GLY A 375 37.35 37.93 -5.87
CA GLY A 375 37.71 37.01 -4.78
C GLY A 375 36.97 35.67 -4.79
N ALA A 376 36.27 35.32 -5.87
CA ALA A 376 35.60 34.02 -6.02
C ALA A 376 36.55 32.81 -5.87
N THR A 377 37.87 33.03 -5.97
CA THR A 377 38.91 32.01 -5.78
C THR A 377 39.02 31.49 -4.35
N THR A 378 38.38 32.13 -3.36
CA THR A 378 38.38 31.69 -1.95
C THR A 378 37.28 30.68 -1.62
N LEU A 379 36.25 30.58 -2.47
CA LEU A 379 35.13 29.64 -2.33
C LEU A 379 35.55 28.18 -2.17
N PRO A 380 36.52 27.65 -2.95
CA PRO A 380 36.89 26.24 -2.85
C PRO A 380 37.47 25.85 -1.48
N GLN A 381 38.22 26.75 -0.84
CA GLN A 381 38.75 26.52 0.51
C GLN A 381 37.61 26.54 1.55
N ALA A 382 36.67 27.48 1.44
CA ALA A 382 35.52 27.55 2.33
C ALA A 382 34.63 26.28 2.26
N PHE A 383 34.54 25.64 1.09
CA PHE A 383 33.80 24.38 0.94
C PHE A 383 34.34 23.26 1.83
N ILE A 384 35.66 23.12 1.93
CA ILE A 384 36.29 22.11 2.80
C ILE A 384 35.92 22.39 4.26
N THR A 385 35.99 23.65 4.67
CA THR A 385 35.60 24.09 6.02
C THR A 385 34.16 23.71 6.34
N HIS A 386 33.19 24.06 5.46
CA HIS A 386 31.77 23.74 5.68
C HIS A 386 31.48 22.25 5.69
N LEU A 387 32.20 21.46 4.87
CA LEU A 387 32.04 20.00 4.88
C LEU A 387 32.58 19.39 6.19
N ASN A 388 33.69 19.90 6.70
CA ASN A 388 34.26 19.48 7.97
C ASN A 388 33.38 19.90 9.16
N GLU A 389 32.84 21.12 9.16
CA GLU A 389 31.87 21.58 10.16
C GLU A 389 30.64 20.67 10.21
N LEU A 390 30.10 20.30 9.05
CA LEU A 390 28.97 19.40 8.96
C LEU A 390 29.29 17.99 9.47
N ALA A 391 30.49 17.49 9.19
CA ALA A 391 30.96 16.21 9.73
C ALA A 391 31.11 16.24 11.26
N VAL A 392 31.71 17.31 11.80
CA VAL A 392 31.87 17.48 13.26
C VAL A 392 30.51 17.60 13.95
N GLU A 393 29.58 18.42 13.45
CA GLU A 393 28.23 18.56 14.02
C GLU A 393 27.43 17.26 14.01
N THR A 394 27.68 16.38 13.03
CA THR A 394 26.98 15.09 12.89
C THR A 394 27.69 13.94 13.59
N GLY A 395 28.81 14.20 14.27
CA GLY A 395 29.58 13.19 15.01
C GLY A 395 30.41 12.25 14.14
N VAL A 396 30.70 12.64 12.90
CA VAL A 396 31.53 11.88 11.96
C VAL A 396 33.00 12.18 12.22
N ARG A 397 33.83 11.14 12.35
CA ARG A 397 35.29 11.30 12.47
C ARG A 397 35.88 11.67 11.11
N LEU A 398 36.69 12.74 11.09
CA LEU A 398 37.40 13.24 9.91
C LEU A 398 38.58 12.36 9.53
#